data_AF-A0A7K5K8Q6-F1
#
_entry.id   AF-A0A7K5K8Q6-F1
#
_cell.length_a   1.000
_cell.length_b   1.000
_cell.length_c   1.000
_cell.angle_alpha   90.00
_cell.angle_beta   90.00
_cell.angle_gamma   90.00
#
_symmetry.space_group_name_H-M   'P 1'
#
loop_
_entity.id
_entity.type
_entity.pdbx_description
1 polymer ?
#
loop_
_entity_poly.entity_id
_entity_poly.type
_entity_poly.pdbx_seq_one_letter_code
_entity_poly.pdbx_strand_id
1 'polypeptide(L)'
;CFVCSKMGAAITCWMRGCGRSFHLPCASQGECVTQYFGLYRSFCWEHRPQQPLQAHPEQKRTCSICLETLDNERAFKIMVCPACQDAWFHRNCIQKQAFHAGISFCCPCCHNKELFVLAMLKMGIRLFRRPPSWESDGGWKQEDQLHRQCDVATCLCPGGREQVEEEGPWELLMCFSCAAEGTHRGCSCMRMTSTRWECSGC
;
A
#
# COMPACT_ATOMS: atom_id res chain seq x y z
N CYS A 1 -18.46 1.23 -30.99
CA CYS A 1 -17.83 1.94 -29.86
C CYS A 1 -17.87 3.43 -30.15
N PHE A 2 -18.41 4.25 -29.26
CA PHE A 2 -18.47 5.70 -29.49
C PHE A 2 -17.10 6.39 -29.39
N VAL A 3 -16.08 5.72 -28.85
CA VAL A 3 -14.73 6.27 -28.65
C VAL A 3 -13.83 6.04 -29.88
N CYS A 4 -13.78 4.80 -30.38
CA CYS A 4 -12.90 4.42 -31.51
C CYS A 4 -13.64 4.16 -32.82
N SER A 5 -14.97 4.33 -32.84
CA SER A 5 -15.85 4.09 -34.00
C SER A 5 -15.87 2.65 -34.55
N LYS A 6 -15.16 1.69 -33.93
CA LYS A 6 -15.17 0.26 -34.33
C LYS A 6 -16.37 -0.50 -33.73
N MET A 7 -16.79 -1.57 -34.40
CA MET A 7 -17.87 -2.47 -33.96
C MET A 7 -17.45 -3.35 -32.75
N GLY A 8 -18.41 -4.10 -32.17
CA GLY A 8 -18.13 -5.08 -31.10
C GLY A 8 -17.97 -4.49 -29.69
N ALA A 9 -18.49 -3.29 -29.44
CA ALA A 9 -18.49 -2.70 -28.10
C ALA A 9 -19.57 -3.34 -27.23
N ALA A 10 -19.17 -4.14 -26.23
CA ALA A 10 -20.11 -4.85 -25.35
C ALA A 10 -20.52 -4.07 -24.10
N ILE A 11 -19.77 -3.03 -23.71
CA ILE A 11 -20.10 -2.25 -22.50
C ILE A 11 -21.02 -1.11 -22.88
N THR A 12 -22.21 -1.07 -22.28
CA THR A 12 -23.22 -0.03 -22.49
C THR A 12 -23.28 0.92 -21.30
N CYS A 13 -23.65 2.17 -21.56
CA CYS A 13 -23.95 3.12 -20.49
C CYS A 13 -25.22 2.68 -19.75
N TRP A 14 -25.18 2.68 -18.41
CA TRP A 14 -26.27 2.26 -17.54
C TRP A 14 -27.46 3.23 -17.55
N MET A 15 -27.21 4.50 -17.89
CA MET A 15 -28.27 5.51 -17.88
C MET A 15 -29.36 5.19 -18.91
N ARG A 16 -30.63 5.21 -18.46
CA ARG A 16 -31.79 4.96 -19.33
C ARG A 16 -31.81 5.96 -20.48
N GLY A 17 -32.01 5.47 -21.69
CA GLY A 17 -31.99 6.29 -22.92
C GLY A 17 -30.60 6.61 -23.45
N CYS A 18 -29.51 6.32 -22.71
CA CYS A 18 -28.16 6.50 -23.23
C CYS A 18 -27.75 5.32 -24.13
N GLY A 19 -27.80 5.50 -25.45
CA GLY A 19 -27.39 4.49 -26.43
C GLY A 19 -25.87 4.29 -26.59
N ARG A 20 -25.04 4.95 -25.76
CA ARG A 20 -23.58 4.92 -25.93
C ARG A 20 -22.99 3.61 -25.43
N SER A 21 -22.16 2.99 -26.28
CA SER A 21 -21.43 1.75 -25.98
C SER A 21 -19.94 1.89 -26.27
N PHE A 22 -19.08 1.28 -25.46
CA PHE A 22 -17.63 1.36 -25.57
C PHE A 22 -16.93 0.02 -25.34
N HIS A 23 -15.72 -0.14 -25.86
CA HIS A 23 -14.87 -1.27 -25.51
C HIS A 23 -14.21 -1.01 -24.15
N LEU A 24 -13.91 -2.07 -23.40
CA LEU A 24 -13.19 -1.95 -22.13
C LEU A 24 -11.85 -1.19 -22.27
N PRO A 25 -10.99 -1.47 -23.27
CA PRO A 25 -9.75 -0.71 -23.46
C PRO A 25 -9.99 0.77 -23.81
N CYS A 26 -11.11 1.08 -24.45
CA CYS A 26 -11.47 2.45 -24.79
C CYS A 26 -12.03 3.26 -23.61
N ALA A 27 -12.35 2.62 -22.48
CA ALA A 27 -12.98 3.30 -21.35
C ALA A 27 -12.11 4.44 -20.81
N SER A 28 -10.79 4.25 -20.69
CA SER A 28 -9.89 5.30 -20.20
C SER A 28 -9.79 6.48 -21.17
N GLN A 29 -9.74 6.21 -22.48
CA GLN A 29 -9.64 7.25 -23.51
C GLN A 29 -10.94 8.04 -23.65
N GLY A 30 -12.09 7.34 -23.60
CA GLY A 30 -13.41 7.94 -23.63
C GLY A 30 -13.88 8.46 -22.28
N GLU A 31 -12.98 8.56 -21.29
CA GLU A 31 -13.25 8.98 -19.92
C GLU A 31 -14.52 8.38 -19.31
N CYS A 32 -14.72 7.09 -19.57
CA CYS A 32 -15.83 6.29 -19.07
C CYS A 32 -15.46 5.68 -17.72
N VAL A 33 -16.50 5.38 -16.92
CA VAL A 33 -16.34 4.71 -15.63
C VAL A 33 -17.03 3.36 -15.69
N THR A 34 -16.30 2.28 -15.43
CA THR A 34 -16.85 0.94 -15.22
C THR A 34 -16.65 0.56 -13.75
N GLN A 35 -17.74 0.26 -13.07
CA GLN A 35 -17.75 -0.17 -11.67
C GLN A 35 -17.55 -1.68 -11.61
N TYR A 36 -16.64 -2.16 -10.77
CA TYR A 36 -16.32 -3.58 -10.62
C TYR A 36 -16.96 -4.20 -9.37
N PHE A 37 -18.12 -3.67 -8.97
CA PHE A 37 -18.86 -4.10 -7.78
C PHE A 37 -20.37 -4.08 -8.07
N GLY A 38 -21.14 -4.80 -7.24
CA GLY A 38 -22.60 -4.85 -7.34
C GLY A 38 -23.07 -5.32 -8.72
N LEU A 39 -23.81 -4.47 -9.42
CA LEU A 39 -24.37 -4.74 -10.74
C LEU A 39 -23.41 -4.43 -11.91
N TYR A 40 -22.13 -4.16 -11.63
CA TYR A 40 -21.10 -3.90 -12.63
C TYR A 40 -21.45 -2.78 -13.62
N ARG A 41 -22.05 -1.70 -13.11
CA ARG A 41 -22.58 -0.60 -13.93
C ARG A 41 -21.46 0.16 -14.63
N SER A 42 -21.74 0.60 -15.84
CA SER A 42 -20.80 1.37 -16.66
C SER A 42 -21.45 2.67 -17.12
N PHE A 43 -20.66 3.73 -17.26
CA PHE A 43 -21.14 5.07 -17.56
C PHE A 43 -20.24 5.73 -18.61
N CYS A 44 -20.84 6.35 -19.63
CA CYS A 44 -20.11 7.19 -20.58
C CYS A 44 -19.62 8.48 -19.91
N TRP A 45 -18.80 9.26 -20.61
CA TRP A 45 -18.24 10.52 -20.09
C TRP A 45 -19.29 11.51 -19.54
N GLU A 46 -20.49 11.53 -20.12
CA GLU A 46 -21.59 12.40 -19.70
C GLU A 46 -22.29 11.92 -18.42
N HIS A 47 -22.47 10.59 -18.27
CA HIS A 47 -23.25 10.00 -17.18
C HIS A 47 -22.38 9.42 -16.06
N ARG A 48 -21.06 9.59 -16.15
CA ARG A 48 -20.13 9.07 -15.15
C ARG A 48 -20.35 9.74 -13.80
N PRO A 49 -20.13 9.02 -12.68
CA PRO A 49 -20.06 9.66 -11.38
C PRO A 49 -18.91 10.66 -11.36
N GLN A 50 -19.10 11.74 -10.60
CA GLN A 50 -18.08 12.75 -10.33
C GLN A 50 -17.84 12.80 -8.82
N GLN A 51 -16.60 13.08 -8.43
CA GLN A 51 -16.33 13.47 -7.04
C GLN A 51 -16.74 14.94 -6.86
N PRO A 52 -17.27 15.34 -5.70
CA PRO A 52 -17.49 16.73 -5.37
C PRO A 52 -16.12 17.39 -5.19
N LEU A 53 -15.46 17.75 -6.29
CA LEU A 53 -14.22 18.50 -6.26
C LEU A 53 -14.59 19.93 -5.87
N GLN A 54 -14.21 20.36 -4.66
CA GLN A 54 -14.16 21.79 -4.38
C GLN A 54 -13.06 22.39 -5.24
N ALA A 55 -13.48 23.07 -6.31
CA ALA A 55 -12.60 23.84 -7.17
C ALA A 55 -12.05 25.00 -6.35
N HIS A 56 -10.85 24.82 -5.79
CA HIS A 56 -9.97 25.94 -5.47
C HIS A 56 -8.96 26.04 -6.62
N PRO A 57 -9.28 26.80 -7.68
CA PRO A 57 -8.53 26.82 -8.93
C PRO A 57 -7.08 27.32 -8.79
N GLU A 58 -6.73 27.98 -7.68
CA GLU A 58 -5.45 28.68 -7.54
C GLU A 58 -4.35 27.88 -6.83
N GLN A 59 -4.65 26.72 -6.25
CA GLN A 59 -3.63 25.89 -5.61
C GLN A 59 -3.11 24.83 -6.60
N LYS A 60 -1.82 24.93 -6.93
CA LYS A 60 -1.08 23.81 -7.53
C LYS A 60 -1.10 22.64 -6.54
N ARG A 61 -1.91 21.64 -6.82
CA ARG A 61 -1.99 20.40 -6.04
C ARG A 61 -1.04 19.37 -6.63
N THR A 62 -0.37 18.61 -5.78
CA THR A 62 0.53 17.52 -6.16
C THR A 62 -0.12 16.17 -5.88
N CYS A 63 0.26 15.16 -6.65
CA CYS A 63 -0.17 13.79 -6.39
C CYS A 63 0.57 13.24 -5.17
N SER A 64 -0.15 12.76 -4.15
CA SER A 64 0.48 12.20 -2.94
C SER A 64 1.17 10.84 -3.16
N ILE A 65 1.23 10.33 -4.40
CA ILE A 65 1.92 9.07 -4.76
C ILE A 65 3.19 9.36 -5.57
N CYS A 66 3.09 10.07 -6.70
CA CYS A 66 4.25 10.36 -7.55
C CYS A 66 4.88 11.73 -7.30
N LEU A 67 4.28 12.57 -6.45
CA LEU A 67 4.72 13.92 -6.09
C LEU A 67 4.72 14.93 -7.26
N GLU A 68 4.23 14.54 -8.44
CA GLU A 68 4.07 15.42 -9.59
C GLU A 68 2.80 16.26 -9.51
N THR A 69 2.77 17.39 -10.22
CA THR A 69 1.62 18.29 -10.28
C THR A 69 0.39 17.64 -10.94
N LEU A 70 -0.79 18.00 -10.43
CA LEU A 70 -2.06 17.59 -11.00
C LEU A 70 -2.51 18.60 -12.07
N ASP A 71 -2.89 18.09 -13.23
CA ASP A 71 -3.52 18.87 -14.30
C ASP A 71 -5.01 19.05 -13.98
N ASN A 72 -5.34 20.19 -13.36
CA ASN A 72 -6.68 20.52 -12.87
C ASN A 72 -7.74 20.65 -13.99
N GLU A 73 -7.34 20.70 -15.26
CA GLU A 73 -8.29 20.85 -16.38
C GLU A 73 -9.15 19.60 -16.61
N ARG A 74 -8.71 18.43 -16.10
CA ARG A 74 -9.37 17.15 -16.36
C ARG A 74 -9.77 16.44 -15.09
N ALA A 75 -10.95 16.79 -14.56
CA ALA A 75 -11.54 16.17 -13.38
C ALA A 75 -11.56 14.62 -13.42
N PHE A 76 -11.69 14.00 -14.59
CA PHE A 76 -11.63 12.53 -14.72
C PHE A 76 -10.27 11.94 -14.33
N LYS A 77 -9.17 12.66 -14.60
CA LYS A 77 -7.80 12.21 -14.33
C LYS A 77 -7.39 12.40 -12.87
N ILE A 78 -8.19 13.08 -12.07
CA ILE A 78 -7.89 13.41 -10.68
C ILE A 78 -8.82 12.64 -9.75
N MET A 79 -8.24 12.15 -8.65
CA MET A 79 -8.94 11.46 -7.59
C MET A 79 -8.63 12.14 -6.26
N VAL A 80 -9.63 12.29 -5.39
CA VAL A 80 -9.49 12.87 -4.06
C VAL A 80 -9.94 11.89 -2.98
N CYS A 81 -9.26 11.87 -1.83
CA CYS A 81 -9.75 11.14 -0.67
C CYS A 81 -10.96 11.85 -0.06
N PRO A 82 -12.14 11.21 0.04
CA PRO A 82 -13.31 11.85 0.64
C PRO A 82 -13.19 12.03 2.17
N ALA A 83 -12.32 11.26 2.82
CA ALA A 83 -12.18 11.27 4.28
C ALA A 83 -11.37 12.47 4.78
N CYS A 84 -10.19 12.72 4.19
CA CYS A 84 -9.34 13.85 4.58
C CYS A 84 -9.45 15.05 3.64
N GLN A 85 -9.92 14.89 2.40
CA GLN A 85 -10.01 15.95 1.37
C GLN A 85 -8.67 16.62 0.97
N ASP A 86 -7.58 16.31 1.68
CA ASP A 86 -6.24 16.83 1.44
C ASP A 86 -5.38 15.93 0.55
N ALA A 87 -5.77 14.67 0.37
CA ALA A 87 -5.01 13.71 -0.42
C ALA A 87 -5.55 13.64 -1.85
N TRP A 88 -4.67 13.96 -2.81
CA TRP A 88 -4.99 14.07 -4.23
C TRP A 88 -4.11 13.13 -5.05
N PHE A 89 -4.67 12.54 -6.10
CA PHE A 89 -3.98 11.51 -6.88
C PHE A 89 -4.28 11.62 -8.36
N HIS A 90 -3.30 11.33 -9.21
CA HIS A 90 -3.64 10.93 -10.58
C HIS A 90 -4.41 9.61 -10.52
N ARG A 91 -5.45 9.50 -11.35
CA ARG A 91 -6.26 8.28 -11.50
C ARG A 91 -5.39 7.05 -11.79
N ASN A 92 -4.37 7.20 -12.62
CA ASN A 92 -3.45 6.11 -12.95
C ASN A 92 -2.57 5.71 -11.76
N CYS A 93 -2.06 6.68 -10.98
CA CYS A 93 -1.26 6.41 -9.79
C CYS A 93 -2.08 5.63 -8.76
N ILE A 94 -3.32 6.05 -8.50
CA ILE A 94 -4.16 5.35 -7.54
C ILE A 94 -4.62 3.98 -8.04
N GLN A 95 -4.83 3.81 -9.35
CA GLN A 95 -5.13 2.49 -9.94
C GLN A 95 -3.96 1.52 -9.79
N LYS A 96 -2.71 1.98 -9.95
CA LYS A 96 -1.51 1.17 -9.68
C LYS A 96 -1.41 0.83 -8.20
N GLN A 97 -1.61 1.80 -7.31
CA GLN A 97 -1.61 1.57 -5.87
C GLN A 97 -2.66 0.53 -5.46
N ALA A 98 -3.89 0.63 -5.98
CA ALA A 98 -4.97 -0.33 -5.77
C ALA A 98 -4.60 -1.75 -6.26
N PHE A 99 -3.90 -1.85 -7.39
CA PHE A 99 -3.40 -3.13 -7.89
C PHE A 99 -2.40 -3.77 -6.93
N HIS A 100 -1.44 -3.00 -6.43
CA HIS A 100 -0.39 -3.49 -5.53
C HIS A 100 -0.87 -3.74 -4.10
N ALA A 101 -1.70 -2.86 -3.54
CA ALA A 101 -2.13 -2.95 -2.15
C ALA A 101 -3.21 -4.01 -1.90
N GLY A 102 -3.98 -4.39 -2.93
CA GLY A 102 -5.01 -5.43 -2.80
C GLY A 102 -5.97 -5.17 -1.64
N ILE A 103 -6.08 -6.13 -0.71
CA ILE A 103 -6.94 -6.03 0.48
C ILE A 103 -6.48 -4.95 1.49
N SER A 104 -5.23 -4.49 1.43
CA SER A 104 -4.68 -3.46 2.31
C SER A 104 -4.84 -2.04 1.75
N PHE A 105 -5.57 -1.89 0.64
CA PHE A 105 -5.79 -0.59 0.02
C PHE A 105 -6.51 0.38 0.96
N CYS A 106 -5.84 1.51 1.23
CA CYS A 106 -6.32 2.59 2.07
C CYS A 106 -5.77 3.93 1.55
N CYS A 107 -6.29 5.05 2.08
CA CYS A 107 -5.69 6.35 1.78
C CYS A 107 -4.25 6.40 2.34
N PRO A 108 -3.22 6.69 1.54
CA PRO A 108 -1.85 6.77 2.02
C PRO A 108 -1.60 7.92 3.01
N CYS A 109 -2.50 8.91 3.06
CA CYS A 109 -2.34 10.06 3.95
C CYS A 109 -3.06 9.88 5.30
N CYS A 110 -4.32 9.44 5.28
CA CYS A 110 -5.13 9.34 6.50
C CYS A 110 -5.47 7.91 6.93
N HIS A 111 -4.99 6.89 6.20
CA HIS A 111 -5.21 5.47 6.46
C HIS A 111 -6.68 5.02 6.50
N ASN A 112 -7.63 5.89 6.15
CA ASN A 112 -9.03 5.53 6.06
C ASN A 112 -9.22 4.48 4.94
N LYS A 113 -9.82 3.34 5.30
CA LYS A 113 -10.17 2.26 4.37
C LYS A 113 -11.59 2.43 3.85
N GLU A 114 -12.57 2.60 4.73
CA GLU A 114 -13.99 2.50 4.39
C GLU A 114 -14.45 3.51 3.34
N LEU A 115 -14.40 4.80 3.67
CA LEU A 115 -14.86 5.87 2.77
C LEU A 115 -13.98 5.95 1.53
N PHE A 116 -12.67 5.74 1.70
CA PHE A 116 -11.70 5.80 0.61
C PHE A 116 -11.96 4.71 -0.43
N VAL A 117 -11.99 3.44 -0.01
CA VAL A 117 -12.21 2.29 -0.90
C VAL A 117 -13.54 2.44 -1.64
N LEU A 118 -14.62 2.81 -0.93
CA LEU A 118 -15.93 3.00 -1.54
C LEU A 118 -15.93 4.09 -2.61
N ALA A 119 -15.30 5.23 -2.34
CA ALA A 119 -15.20 6.31 -3.33
C ALA A 119 -14.35 5.91 -4.54
N MET A 120 -13.20 5.26 -4.33
CA MET A 120 -12.34 4.79 -5.42
C MET A 120 -13.07 3.76 -6.30
N LEU A 121 -13.76 2.79 -5.70
CA LEU A 121 -14.58 1.81 -6.42
C LEU A 121 -15.71 2.49 -7.22
N LYS A 122 -16.45 3.41 -6.60
CA LYS A 122 -17.54 4.16 -7.25
C LYS A 122 -17.06 4.90 -8.50
N MET A 123 -15.83 5.42 -8.44
CA MET A 123 -15.19 6.12 -9.54
C MET A 123 -14.52 5.18 -10.54
N GLY A 124 -14.58 3.85 -10.37
CA GLY A 124 -14.09 2.85 -11.32
C GLY A 124 -12.63 2.43 -11.13
N ILE A 125 -12.03 2.71 -9.96
CA ILE A 125 -10.73 2.13 -9.60
C ILE A 125 -10.94 0.65 -9.29
N ARG A 126 -10.25 -0.21 -10.02
CA ARG A 126 -10.35 -1.66 -9.86
C ARG A 126 -9.51 -2.10 -8.67
N LEU A 127 -10.13 -2.84 -7.75
CA LEU A 127 -9.45 -3.55 -6.67
C LEU A 127 -9.38 -5.04 -6.97
N PHE A 128 -8.28 -5.66 -6.55
CA PHE A 128 -8.07 -7.10 -6.64
C PHE A 128 -8.11 -7.68 -5.24
N ARG A 129 -8.94 -8.70 -5.03
CA ARG A 129 -9.01 -9.43 -3.75
C ARG A 129 -7.81 -10.37 -3.62
N ARG A 130 -6.65 -9.79 -3.37
CA ARG A 130 -5.39 -10.50 -3.11
C ARG A 130 -4.63 -9.80 -1.98
N PRO A 131 -3.74 -10.52 -1.27
CA PRO A 131 -2.76 -9.88 -0.42
C PRO A 131 -1.96 -8.83 -1.21
N PRO A 132 -1.41 -7.82 -0.53
CA PRO A 132 -0.50 -6.89 -1.17
C PRO A 132 0.64 -7.58 -1.90
N SER A 133 1.10 -7.03 -3.02
CA SER A 133 2.19 -7.64 -3.80
C SER A 133 3.51 -7.69 -3.03
N TRP A 134 3.73 -6.77 -2.10
CA TRP A 134 4.90 -6.76 -1.23
C TRP A 134 4.89 -7.90 -0.18
N GLU A 135 3.78 -8.62 -0.01
CA GLU A 135 3.73 -9.86 0.78
C GLU A 135 4.02 -11.11 -0.07
N SER A 136 3.82 -11.02 -1.40
CA SER A 136 4.11 -12.11 -2.35
C SER A 136 5.54 -12.11 -2.87
N ASP A 137 6.17 -10.94 -2.95
CA ASP A 137 7.61 -10.85 -3.16
C ASP A 137 8.26 -11.37 -1.88
N GLY A 138 9.01 -12.47 -1.97
CA GLY A 138 9.59 -13.22 -0.83
C GLY A 138 10.59 -12.45 0.07
N GLY A 139 10.47 -11.13 0.19
CA GLY A 139 11.26 -10.26 1.05
C GLY A 139 10.98 -10.41 2.54
N TRP A 140 9.84 -11.01 2.94
CA TRP A 140 9.57 -11.35 4.35
C TRP A 140 10.27 -12.65 4.80
N LYS A 141 11.31 -13.10 4.10
CA LYS A 141 12.12 -14.26 4.51
C LYS A 141 13.56 -13.89 4.90
N GLN A 142 13.91 -12.60 4.99
CA GLN A 142 15.27 -12.18 5.31
C GLN A 142 15.36 -11.04 6.34
N GLU A 143 14.51 -11.04 7.37
CA GLU A 143 14.69 -10.13 8.52
C GLU A 143 14.32 -10.75 9.89
N ASP A 144 13.85 -12.01 9.90
CA ASP A 144 13.68 -12.82 11.12
C ASP A 144 14.79 -13.88 11.27
N GLN A 145 15.98 -13.65 10.69
CA GLN A 145 17.18 -14.25 11.25
C GLN A 145 17.56 -13.42 12.47
N LEU A 146 16.76 -13.56 13.55
CA LEU A 146 17.15 -13.18 14.90
C LEU A 146 18.62 -13.59 15.04
N HIS A 147 19.50 -12.64 15.31
CA HIS A 147 20.91 -12.94 15.54
C HIS A 147 20.99 -14.03 16.62
N ARG A 148 21.54 -15.21 16.30
CA ARG A 148 21.47 -16.41 17.17
C ARG A 148 22.80 -16.83 17.80
N GLN A 149 23.83 -15.99 17.69
CA GLN A 149 25.14 -16.33 18.21
C GLN A 149 25.62 -15.31 19.24
N CYS A 150 26.59 -15.73 20.05
CA CYS A 150 27.29 -14.85 20.95
C CYS A 150 28.52 -14.23 20.25
N ASP A 151 28.54 -12.90 20.14
CA ASP A 151 29.58 -12.11 19.44
C ASP A 151 30.74 -11.68 20.34
N VAL A 152 30.69 -11.97 21.63
CA VAL A 152 31.77 -11.59 22.55
C VAL A 152 33.10 -12.25 22.16
N ALA A 153 34.20 -11.56 22.39
CA ALA A 153 35.53 -12.04 22.02
C ALA A 153 35.80 -13.48 22.55
N THR A 154 35.45 -13.75 23.81
CA THR A 154 35.63 -15.06 24.45
C THR A 154 34.30 -15.62 24.94
N CYS A 155 33.69 -16.53 24.17
CA CYS A 155 32.47 -17.22 24.57
C CYS A 155 32.78 -18.32 25.61
N LEU A 156 32.01 -18.34 26.70
CA LEU A 156 32.14 -19.30 27.80
C LEU A 156 31.20 -20.51 27.65
N CYS A 157 30.33 -20.52 26.63
CA CYS A 157 29.35 -21.59 26.44
C CYS A 157 30.03 -22.89 25.99
N PRO A 158 29.86 -24.01 26.74
CA PRO A 158 30.38 -25.32 26.32
C PRO A 158 29.80 -25.81 24.99
N GLY A 159 28.59 -25.38 24.66
CA GLY A 159 27.88 -25.68 23.42
C GLY A 159 28.30 -24.87 22.21
N GLY A 160 29.23 -23.94 22.38
CA GLY A 160 29.61 -22.99 21.36
C GLY A 160 28.66 -21.79 21.25
N ARG A 161 28.95 -20.93 20.28
CA ARG A 161 28.36 -19.59 20.18
C ARG A 161 26.88 -19.60 19.81
N GLU A 162 26.44 -20.62 19.08
CA GLU A 162 25.08 -20.75 18.55
C GLU A 162 24.11 -21.48 19.50
N GLN A 163 24.60 -22.04 20.61
CA GLN A 163 23.73 -22.64 21.62
C GLN A 163 22.99 -21.52 22.37
N VAL A 164 21.66 -21.55 22.33
CA VAL A 164 20.81 -20.58 23.02
C VAL A 164 19.77 -21.34 23.84
N GLU A 165 19.64 -20.95 25.11
CA GLU A 165 18.60 -21.46 26.01
C GLU A 165 17.49 -20.41 26.17
N GLU A 166 16.25 -20.84 26.44
CA GLU A 166 15.14 -19.92 26.69
C GLU A 166 15.33 -19.16 28.02
N GLU A 167 15.88 -19.81 29.04
CA GLU A 167 16.20 -19.21 30.34
C GLU A 167 17.48 -19.83 30.90
N GLY A 168 18.36 -19.02 31.50
CA GLY A 168 19.58 -19.51 32.15
C GLY A 168 20.84 -18.72 31.75
N PRO A 169 22.04 -19.23 32.08
CA PRO A 169 23.30 -18.56 31.75
C PRO A 169 23.57 -18.51 30.23
N TRP A 170 22.90 -19.35 29.43
CA TRP A 170 23.05 -19.40 27.98
C TRP A 170 21.88 -18.79 27.21
N GLU A 171 21.03 -18.02 27.91
CA GLU A 171 20.07 -17.11 27.28
C GLU A 171 20.82 -16.05 26.47
N LEU A 172 20.37 -15.77 25.26
CA LEU A 172 20.97 -14.77 24.38
C LEU A 172 20.33 -13.40 24.58
N LEU A 173 21.14 -12.44 25.03
CA LEU A 173 20.77 -11.04 25.20
C LEU A 173 21.20 -10.26 23.96
N MET A 174 20.26 -9.55 23.35
CA MET A 174 20.53 -8.62 22.25
C MET A 174 20.95 -7.25 22.77
N CYS A 175 21.86 -6.59 22.06
CA CYS A 175 22.26 -5.22 22.39
C CYS A 175 21.02 -4.32 22.30
N PHE A 176 20.72 -3.60 23.40
CA PHE A 176 19.55 -2.75 23.48
C PHE A 176 19.55 -1.61 22.43
N SER A 177 20.74 -1.15 22.04
CA SER A 177 20.91 0.05 21.21
C SER A 177 20.92 -0.26 19.71
N CYS A 178 21.56 -1.36 19.28
CA CYS A 178 21.67 -1.70 17.86
C CYS A 178 20.92 -2.96 17.43
N ALA A 179 20.57 -3.85 18.37
CA ALA A 179 20.02 -5.19 18.10
C ALA A 179 20.82 -6.00 17.04
N ALA A 180 22.08 -5.64 16.78
CA ALA A 180 22.92 -6.25 15.76
C ALA A 180 23.91 -7.26 16.34
N GLU A 181 24.34 -7.05 17.59
CA GLU A 181 25.19 -7.96 18.35
C GLU A 181 24.39 -8.65 19.46
N GLY A 182 24.79 -9.89 19.78
CA GLY A 182 24.24 -10.72 20.84
C GLY A 182 25.31 -11.24 21.81
N THR A 183 24.95 -11.44 23.08
CA THR A 183 25.81 -12.11 24.06
C THR A 183 25.03 -13.09 24.91
N HIS A 184 25.65 -14.19 25.34
CA HIS A 184 25.07 -15.00 26.39
C HIS A 184 25.04 -14.22 27.71
N ARG A 185 23.99 -14.41 28.50
CA ARG A 185 23.88 -13.86 29.85
C ARG A 185 25.11 -14.16 30.71
N GLY A 186 25.64 -15.37 30.63
CA GLY A 186 26.85 -15.82 31.34
C GLY A 186 28.16 -15.31 30.74
N CYS A 187 28.16 -14.83 29.49
CA CYS A 187 29.33 -14.24 28.84
C CYS A 187 29.42 -12.72 29.01
N SER A 188 28.28 -12.05 29.22
CA SER A 188 28.28 -10.68 29.70
C SER A 188 28.64 -10.69 31.18
N CYS A 189 29.60 -9.88 31.62
CA CYS A 189 29.99 -9.76 33.03
C CYS A 189 28.89 -9.11 33.91
N MET A 190 27.63 -9.32 33.57
CA MET A 190 26.44 -8.71 34.16
C MET A 190 25.90 -9.56 35.30
N ARG A 191 25.23 -8.90 36.25
CA ARG A 191 24.45 -9.58 37.29
C ARG A 191 23.26 -10.29 36.64
N MET A 192 22.95 -11.50 37.12
CA MET A 192 21.86 -12.36 36.60
C MET A 192 20.49 -11.67 36.54
N THR A 193 20.27 -10.59 37.31
CA THR A 193 19.01 -9.83 37.36
C THR A 193 18.90 -8.70 36.34
N SER A 194 19.96 -8.41 35.58
CA SER A 194 19.91 -7.31 34.60
C SER A 194 19.37 -7.80 33.26
N THR A 195 18.42 -7.06 32.68
CA THR A 195 17.79 -7.36 31.38
C THR A 195 18.31 -6.49 30.25
N ARG A 196 19.20 -5.55 30.54
CA ARG A 196 19.68 -4.55 29.59
C ARG A 196 21.18 -4.68 29.38
N TRP A 197 21.58 -5.24 28.24
CA TRP A 197 22.96 -5.35 27.80
C TRP A 197 23.21 -4.41 26.61
N GLU A 198 24.42 -3.89 26.51
CA GLU A 198 24.89 -2.99 25.45
C GLU A 198 26.27 -3.46 24.99
N CYS A 199 26.47 -3.55 23.67
CA CYS A 199 27.75 -3.95 23.10
C CYS A 199 28.75 -2.78 23.13
N SER A 200 30.05 -3.07 23.03
CA SER A 200 31.10 -2.04 23.05
C SER A 200 31.12 -1.11 21.84
N GLY A 201 30.36 -1.44 20.79
CA GLY A 201 30.25 -0.63 19.57
C GLY A 201 29.16 0.44 19.63
N CYS A 202 28.32 0.44 20.67
CA CYS A 202 27.30 1.46 20.95
C CYS A 202 27.78 2.41 22.06
#